data_AF-A0A2N0PLR9-F1
#
_entry.id   AF-A0A2N0PLR9-F1
#
_cell.length_a   1.000
_cell.length_b   1.000
_cell.length_c   1.000
_cell.angle_alpha   90.00
_cell.angle_beta   90.00
_cell.angle_gamma   90.00
#
_symmetry.space_group_name_H-M   'P 1'
#
loop_
_entity.id
_entity.type
_entity.pdbx_description
1 polymer ?
#
loop_
_entity_poly.entity_id
_entity_poly.type
_entity_poly.pdbx_seq_one_letter_code
_entity_poly.pdbx_strand_id
1 'polypeptide(L)'
;MFPDKFSCGTQFDSKKLNDNEIIQFNKQIAAESEWFIDRLGMCQNPYFWSHVRIAVPDPKNIKHTPKFYYSNDPLLTYLKNNQIKQLNKLLGTENSSSTEFWLKLASKAADGAFDQKPVFKGLCYIMLQTTEREEDNKGIQNLKYSNEFLDFLVILGSISLKALDLFCQNLAGMTIRTIKRHRSASEDAINNPDLCYENVARFKRLLDVLNYKGLVAAMTDCTKLKTGLQYSSKLGCIVRSTLNCSDCKIETYDNIYNTVSNIKNKNAIAKDVRIYIFQVISNIINSIILALNYLNFI
;
A
#
# COMPACT_ATOMS: atom_id res chain seq x y z
N MET A 1 29.44 -10.11 3.07
CA MET A 1 29.52 -8.67 3.40
C MET A 1 30.34 -8.00 2.29
N PHE A 2 30.34 -6.68 2.13
CA PHE A 2 30.95 -5.95 1.00
C PHE A 2 32.22 -5.15 1.39
N PRO A 3 33.32 -5.80 1.82
CA PRO A 3 34.54 -5.11 2.23
C PRO A 3 35.18 -4.31 1.09
N ASP A 4 35.00 -4.73 -0.16
CA ASP A 4 35.55 -4.03 -1.33
C ASP A 4 34.87 -2.68 -1.59
N LYS A 5 33.70 -2.44 -1.00
CA LYS A 5 32.92 -1.19 -1.16
C LYS A 5 33.01 -0.25 0.04
N PHE A 6 33.40 -0.79 1.19
CA PHE A 6 33.51 -0.04 2.44
C PHE A 6 34.84 -0.40 3.12
N SER A 7 35.78 0.53 3.09
CA SER A 7 37.02 0.41 3.84
C SER A 7 36.77 0.63 5.33
N CYS A 8 37.61 0.00 6.17
CA CYS A 8 37.57 0.14 7.62
C CYS A 8 37.57 1.62 8.04
N GLY A 9 36.71 1.98 8.99
CA GLY A 9 36.53 3.35 9.49
C GLY A 9 35.73 4.28 8.56
N THR A 10 35.31 3.85 7.37
CA THR A 10 34.48 4.69 6.50
C THR A 10 33.03 4.76 6.97
N GLN A 11 32.43 5.94 6.76
CA GLN A 11 31.01 6.16 7.00
C GLN A 11 30.19 5.20 6.13
N PHE A 12 29.26 4.49 6.78
CA PHE A 12 28.36 3.60 6.07
C PHE A 12 27.30 4.41 5.34
N ASP A 13 27.24 4.23 4.02
CA ASP A 13 26.19 4.79 3.19
C ASP A 13 25.53 3.68 2.37
N SER A 14 24.31 3.34 2.76
CA SER A 14 23.50 2.35 2.05
C SER A 14 23.23 2.70 0.59
N LYS A 15 23.38 3.96 0.16
CA LYS A 15 23.25 4.36 -1.25
C LYS A 15 24.38 3.82 -2.13
N LYS A 16 25.50 3.36 -1.55
CA LYS A 16 26.57 2.67 -2.28
C LYS A 16 26.22 1.22 -2.63
N LEU A 17 25.11 0.70 -2.10
CA LEU A 17 24.59 -0.63 -2.41
C LEU A 17 23.43 -0.52 -3.40
N ASN A 18 23.40 -1.42 -4.38
CA ASN A 18 22.22 -1.58 -5.25
C ASN A 18 21.14 -2.46 -4.60
N ASP A 19 19.95 -2.54 -5.21
CA ASP A 19 18.80 -3.27 -4.65
C ASP A 19 19.11 -4.75 -4.34
N ASN A 20 19.86 -5.43 -5.21
CA ASN A 20 20.25 -6.83 -5.02
C ASN A 20 21.23 -6.97 -3.85
N GLU A 21 22.17 -6.04 -3.72
CA GLU A 21 23.16 -6.02 -2.66
C GLU A 21 22.52 -5.69 -1.31
N ILE A 22 21.51 -4.81 -1.25
CA ILE A 22 20.70 -4.56 -0.06
C ILE A 22 19.97 -5.83 0.38
N ILE A 23 19.40 -6.59 -0.58
CA ILE A 23 18.76 -7.87 -0.30
C ILE A 23 19.79 -8.87 0.25
N GLN A 24 20.97 -8.98 -0.36
CA GLN A 24 22.04 -9.87 0.11
C GLN A 24 22.56 -9.46 1.50
N PHE A 25 22.72 -8.16 1.74
CA PHE A 25 23.13 -7.61 3.03
C PHE A 25 22.14 -7.99 4.13
N ASN A 26 20.85 -7.76 3.90
CA ASN A 26 19.80 -8.11 4.84
C ASN A 26 19.68 -9.62 5.06
N LYS A 27 19.88 -10.44 4.00
CA LYS A 27 19.95 -11.89 4.14
C LYS A 27 21.11 -12.32 5.03
N GLN A 28 22.27 -11.68 4.92
CA GLN A 28 23.41 -12.00 5.75
C GLN A 28 23.20 -11.55 7.20
N ILE A 29 22.70 -10.34 7.44
CA ILE A 29 22.33 -9.90 8.80
C ILE A 29 21.32 -10.86 9.42
N ALA A 30 20.31 -11.29 8.65
CA ALA A 30 19.33 -12.25 9.11
C ALA A 30 19.95 -13.64 9.39
N ALA A 31 20.81 -14.14 8.51
CA ALA A 31 21.49 -15.43 8.68
C ALA A 31 22.44 -15.43 9.88
N GLU A 32 23.15 -14.33 10.11
CA GLU A 32 23.96 -14.15 11.31
C GLU A 32 23.07 -14.09 12.57
N SER A 33 21.80 -13.70 12.44
CA SER A 33 20.86 -13.55 13.56
C SER A 33 19.98 -14.78 13.85
N GLU A 34 19.87 -15.73 12.91
CA GLU A 34 19.06 -16.95 13.04
C GLU A 34 19.94 -18.12 13.54
N TRP A 35 19.49 -18.85 14.58
CA TRP A 35 19.91 -20.25 14.77
C TRP A 35 19.11 -21.14 13.79
N PHE A 36 19.78 -22.15 13.25
CA PHE A 36 19.30 -22.99 12.15
C PHE A 36 18.03 -23.77 12.56
N ILE A 37 16.92 -23.53 11.86
CA ILE A 37 15.74 -24.42 11.83
C ILE A 37 15.35 -24.62 10.37
N ASP A 38 15.20 -25.88 9.99
CA ASP A 38 14.85 -26.36 8.67
C ASP A 38 13.58 -25.70 8.13
N ARG A 39 13.69 -25.04 6.98
CA ARG A 39 12.58 -24.47 6.21
C ARG A 39 12.10 -25.45 5.16
N LEU A 40 11.54 -26.58 5.59
CA LEU A 40 10.72 -27.46 4.74
C LEU A 40 9.25 -27.20 5.04
N GLY A 41 8.59 -26.37 4.23
CA GLY A 41 7.15 -26.19 4.31
C GLY A 41 6.63 -24.83 3.85
N MET A 42 6.72 -24.53 2.55
CA MET A 42 5.87 -23.50 1.95
C MET A 42 4.73 -24.19 1.20
N CYS A 43 3.55 -24.25 1.82
CA CYS A 43 2.32 -24.64 1.13
C CYS A 43 1.92 -23.51 0.16
N GLN A 44 2.26 -23.66 -1.12
CA GLN A 44 1.66 -22.85 -2.19
C GLN A 44 0.33 -23.48 -2.58
N ASN A 45 -0.78 -22.73 -2.47
CA ASN A 45 -2.10 -23.20 -2.89
C ASN A 45 -2.17 -23.24 -4.45
N PRO A 46 -2.21 -24.42 -5.09
CA PRO A 46 -2.15 -24.56 -6.54
C PRO A 46 -3.38 -23.99 -7.25
N TYR A 47 -4.54 -23.97 -6.58
CA TYR A 47 -5.82 -23.55 -7.15
C TYR A 47 -5.91 -22.04 -7.41
N PHE A 48 -5.18 -21.21 -6.67
CA PHE A 48 -5.15 -19.77 -6.89
C PHE A 48 -4.32 -19.39 -8.13
N TRP A 49 -3.22 -20.12 -8.36
CA TRP A 49 -2.34 -19.87 -9.50
C TRP A 49 -2.94 -20.33 -10.83
N SER A 50 -3.76 -21.38 -10.82
CA SER A 50 -4.46 -21.83 -12.04
C SER A 50 -5.47 -20.81 -12.54
N HIS A 51 -6.17 -20.09 -11.64
CA HIS A 51 -7.15 -19.07 -12.02
C HIS A 51 -6.53 -17.76 -12.51
N VAL A 52 -5.35 -17.39 -11.99
CA VAL A 52 -4.64 -16.16 -12.39
C VAL A 52 -3.94 -16.30 -13.75
N ARG A 53 -3.69 -17.54 -14.21
CA ARG A 53 -2.98 -17.83 -15.47
C ARG A 53 -3.89 -18.16 -16.66
N ILE A 54 -5.21 -18.04 -16.50
CA ILE A 54 -6.14 -18.22 -17.63
C ILE A 54 -5.87 -17.10 -18.64
N ALA A 55 -5.54 -17.48 -19.88
CA ALA A 55 -5.30 -16.53 -20.95
C ALA A 55 -6.56 -15.69 -21.19
N VAL A 56 -6.38 -14.37 -21.27
CA VAL A 56 -7.47 -13.46 -21.63
C VAL A 56 -7.91 -13.80 -23.06
N PRO A 57 -9.21 -14.06 -23.32
CA PRO A 57 -9.66 -14.42 -24.64
C PRO A 57 -9.45 -13.27 -25.63
N ASP A 58 -9.12 -13.62 -26.87
CA ASP A 58 -8.97 -12.68 -27.99
C ASP A 58 -10.21 -11.79 -28.14
N PRO A 59 -10.09 -10.49 -28.50
CA PRO A 59 -11.23 -9.55 -28.58
C PRO A 59 -12.39 -10.06 -29.45
N LYS A 60 -12.08 -10.83 -30.49
CA LYS A 60 -13.06 -11.45 -31.39
C LYS A 60 -13.91 -12.53 -30.71
N ASN A 61 -13.40 -13.14 -29.64
CA ASN A 61 -14.06 -14.19 -28.85
C ASN A 61 -14.83 -13.62 -27.64
N ILE A 62 -14.63 -12.34 -27.27
CA ILE A 62 -15.37 -11.66 -26.19
C ILE A 62 -16.87 -11.52 -26.52
N LYS A 63 -17.24 -11.56 -27.82
CA LYS A 63 -18.62 -11.48 -28.32
C LYS A 63 -19.56 -12.55 -27.74
N HIS A 64 -19.00 -13.67 -27.24
CA HIS A 64 -19.75 -14.77 -26.64
C HIS A 64 -19.74 -14.79 -25.11
N THR A 65 -19.35 -13.69 -24.45
CA THR A 65 -19.49 -13.62 -22.99
C THR A 65 -20.98 -13.72 -22.63
N PRO A 66 -21.44 -14.76 -21.91
CA PRO A 66 -22.86 -14.97 -21.67
C PRO A 66 -23.45 -13.79 -20.90
N LYS A 67 -24.47 -13.13 -21.45
CA LYS A 67 -25.14 -11.97 -20.82
C LYS A 67 -25.62 -12.27 -19.40
N PHE A 68 -25.92 -13.53 -19.08
CA PHE A 68 -26.28 -13.98 -17.74
C PHE A 68 -25.33 -13.50 -16.64
N TYR A 69 -24.01 -13.44 -16.90
CA TYR A 69 -23.03 -12.94 -15.94
C TYR A 69 -23.16 -11.43 -15.66
N TYR A 70 -23.69 -10.66 -16.62
CA TYR A 70 -23.97 -9.22 -16.46
C TYR A 70 -25.37 -8.96 -15.89
N SER A 71 -26.37 -9.77 -16.30
CA SER A 71 -27.76 -9.63 -15.85
C SER A 71 -27.91 -9.87 -14.34
N ASN A 72 -27.12 -10.80 -13.80
CA ASN A 72 -27.11 -11.20 -12.39
C ASN A 72 -25.80 -10.83 -11.68
N ASP A 73 -25.07 -9.84 -12.18
CA ASP A 73 -23.80 -9.44 -11.60
C ASP A 73 -24.00 -9.00 -10.13
N PRO A 74 -23.47 -9.74 -9.14
CA PRO A 74 -23.56 -9.35 -7.74
C PRO A 74 -22.99 -7.94 -7.52
N LEU A 75 -22.04 -7.48 -8.34
CA LEU A 75 -21.46 -6.14 -8.26
C LEU A 75 -22.48 -5.03 -8.48
N LEU A 76 -23.54 -5.25 -9.27
CA LEU A 76 -24.63 -4.28 -9.46
C LEU A 76 -25.40 -4.00 -8.16
N THR A 77 -25.46 -4.97 -7.25
CA THR A 77 -26.07 -4.78 -5.92
C THR A 77 -25.25 -3.81 -5.06
N TYR A 78 -23.93 -3.81 -5.23
CA TYR A 78 -23.00 -2.95 -4.50
C TYR A 78 -22.89 -1.53 -5.08
N LEU A 79 -23.31 -1.31 -6.33
CA LEU A 79 -23.34 0.02 -6.96
C LEU A 79 -24.41 0.92 -6.33
N LYS A 80 -24.18 1.53 -5.18
CA LYS A 80 -25.19 2.37 -4.51
C LYS A 80 -25.57 3.66 -5.27
N ASN A 81 -24.72 4.11 -6.20
CA ASN A 81 -24.96 5.35 -6.95
C ASN A 81 -25.96 5.12 -8.10
N ASN A 82 -27.17 5.69 -7.97
CA ASN A 82 -28.22 5.58 -8.97
C ASN A 82 -27.81 6.14 -10.35
N GLN A 83 -26.99 7.19 -10.39
CA GLN A 83 -26.49 7.78 -11.64
C GLN A 83 -25.59 6.79 -12.39
N ILE A 84 -24.70 6.11 -11.65
CA ILE A 84 -23.82 5.07 -12.21
C ILE A 84 -24.63 3.83 -12.64
N LYS A 85 -25.67 3.44 -11.88
CA LYS A 85 -26.58 2.37 -12.30
C LYS A 85 -27.28 2.68 -13.63
N GLN A 86 -27.74 3.92 -13.80
CA GLN A 86 -28.37 4.35 -15.05
C GLN A 86 -27.39 4.32 -16.23
N LEU A 87 -26.15 4.76 -16.01
CA LEU A 87 -25.09 4.69 -17.02
C LEU A 87 -24.74 3.24 -17.39
N ASN A 88 -24.65 2.34 -16.39
CA ASN A 88 -24.34 0.94 -16.64
C ASN A 88 -25.44 0.21 -17.43
N LYS A 89 -26.71 0.55 -17.20
CA LYS A 89 -27.82 0.02 -18.00
C LYS A 89 -27.69 0.34 -19.49
N LEU A 90 -27.10 1.48 -19.84
CA LEU A 90 -26.86 1.85 -21.23
C LEU A 90 -25.83 0.91 -21.85
N LEU A 91 -24.76 0.53 -21.15
CA LEU A 91 -23.72 -0.38 -21.67
C LEU A 91 -24.22 -1.82 -21.93
N GLY A 92 -25.33 -2.23 -21.32
CA GLY A 92 -25.88 -3.58 -21.42
C GLY A 92 -26.82 -3.84 -22.61
N THR A 93 -27.20 -2.82 -23.38
CA THR A 93 -28.11 -2.98 -24.52
C THR A 93 -27.33 -3.17 -25.81
N GLU A 94 -27.71 -4.15 -26.64
CA GLU A 94 -26.98 -4.57 -27.86
C GLU A 94 -26.83 -3.47 -28.92
N ASN A 95 -27.59 -2.38 -28.81
CA ASN A 95 -27.58 -1.24 -29.73
C ASN A 95 -27.11 0.08 -29.08
N SER A 96 -26.58 0.05 -27.86
CA SER A 96 -26.05 1.26 -27.24
C SER A 96 -24.80 1.72 -27.97
N SER A 97 -24.89 2.87 -28.64
CA SER A 97 -23.70 3.54 -29.12
C SER A 97 -22.89 4.00 -27.91
N SER A 98 -21.57 3.83 -27.95
CA SER A 98 -20.65 4.43 -26.96
C SER A 98 -20.92 5.94 -26.81
N THR A 99 -21.35 6.60 -27.89
CA THR A 99 -21.78 7.99 -27.94
C THR A 99 -22.92 8.31 -26.99
N GLU A 100 -23.96 7.46 -26.90
CA GLU A 100 -25.10 7.69 -26.00
C GLU A 100 -24.69 7.63 -24.53
N PHE A 101 -23.80 6.69 -24.19
CA PHE A 101 -23.20 6.62 -22.86
C PHE A 101 -22.45 7.91 -22.50
N TRP A 102 -21.56 8.37 -23.38
CA TRP A 102 -20.76 9.57 -23.14
C TRP A 102 -21.60 10.85 -23.09
N LEU A 103 -22.61 10.99 -23.96
CA LEU A 103 -23.55 12.11 -23.91
C LEU A 103 -24.34 12.12 -22.60
N LYS A 104 -24.80 10.95 -22.13
CA LYS A 104 -25.53 10.87 -20.86
C LYS A 104 -24.63 11.14 -19.66
N LEU A 105 -23.38 10.68 -19.71
CA LEU A 105 -22.38 10.99 -18.69
C LEU A 105 -22.11 12.51 -18.63
N ALA A 106 -21.90 13.15 -19.78
CA ALA A 106 -21.64 14.58 -19.89
C ALA A 106 -22.82 15.42 -19.39
N SER A 107 -24.06 15.07 -19.77
CA SER A 107 -25.27 15.73 -19.27
C SER A 107 -25.37 15.63 -17.74
N LYS A 108 -25.16 14.44 -17.17
CA LYS A 108 -25.18 14.27 -15.71
C LYS A 108 -24.07 15.05 -15.02
N ALA A 109 -22.89 15.14 -15.64
CA ALA A 109 -21.78 15.93 -15.12
C ALA A 109 -22.10 17.44 -15.14
N ALA A 110 -22.72 17.94 -16.21
CA ALA A 110 -23.17 19.33 -16.31
C ALA A 110 -24.23 19.67 -15.26
N ASP A 111 -25.09 18.72 -14.91
CA ASP A 111 -26.09 18.84 -13.84
C ASP A 111 -25.48 18.72 -12.43
N GLY A 112 -24.14 18.64 -12.30
CA GLY A 112 -23.45 18.57 -11.01
C GLY A 112 -23.52 17.20 -10.32
N ALA A 113 -23.96 16.13 -11.00
CA ALA A 113 -24.18 14.82 -10.39
C ALA A 113 -22.92 14.19 -9.76
N PHE A 114 -21.74 14.67 -10.16
CA PHE A 114 -20.44 14.19 -9.68
C PHE A 114 -19.67 15.23 -8.85
N ASP A 115 -20.28 16.34 -8.46
CA ASP A 115 -19.59 17.41 -7.73
C ASP A 115 -19.03 16.95 -6.39
N GLN A 116 -19.79 16.13 -5.69
CA GLN A 116 -19.41 15.52 -4.42
C GLN A 116 -18.67 14.18 -4.61
N LYS A 117 -18.04 13.97 -5.78
CA LYS A 117 -17.29 12.74 -6.12
C LYS A 117 -15.87 13.09 -6.59
N PRO A 118 -15.02 13.62 -5.69
CA PRO A 118 -13.70 14.15 -6.08
C PRO A 118 -12.77 13.08 -6.67
N VAL A 119 -12.84 11.83 -6.18
CA VAL A 119 -12.08 10.70 -6.75
C VAL A 119 -12.46 10.44 -8.21
N PHE A 120 -13.76 10.46 -8.51
CA PHE A 120 -14.26 10.24 -9.87
C PHE A 120 -13.88 11.41 -10.78
N LYS A 121 -13.98 12.65 -10.29
CA LYS A 121 -13.48 13.84 -11.02
C LYS A 121 -11.98 13.72 -11.32
N GLY A 122 -11.18 13.29 -10.35
CA GLY A 122 -9.75 13.06 -10.53
C GLY A 122 -9.44 11.99 -11.58
N LEU A 123 -10.23 10.91 -11.62
CA LEU A 123 -10.14 9.90 -12.68
C LEU A 123 -10.44 10.50 -14.06
N CYS A 124 -11.55 11.22 -14.22
CA CYS A 124 -11.90 11.87 -15.49
C CYS A 124 -10.82 12.86 -15.95
N TYR A 125 -10.25 13.63 -15.01
CA TYR A 125 -9.17 14.57 -15.30
C TYR A 125 -7.90 13.88 -15.83
N ILE A 126 -7.58 12.71 -15.29
CA ILE A 126 -6.43 11.90 -15.74
C ILE A 126 -6.68 11.28 -17.11
N MET A 127 -7.88 10.78 -17.36
CA MET A 127 -8.27 10.26 -18.67
C MET A 127 -8.17 11.37 -19.73
N LEU A 128 -8.71 12.55 -19.45
CA LEU A 128 -8.63 13.71 -20.34
C LEU A 128 -7.18 14.10 -20.67
N GLN A 129 -6.33 14.25 -19.64
CA GLN A 129 -4.90 14.55 -19.85
C GLN A 129 -4.18 13.51 -20.70
N THR A 130 -4.59 12.24 -20.61
CA THR A 130 -3.97 11.15 -21.37
C THR A 130 -4.37 11.27 -22.84
N THR A 131 -5.66 11.52 -23.13
CA THR A 131 -6.16 11.77 -24.48
C THR A 131 -5.53 13.02 -25.11
N GLU A 132 -5.47 14.15 -24.39
CA GLU A 132 -4.82 15.39 -24.88
C GLU A 132 -3.35 15.14 -25.26
N ARG A 133 -2.63 14.33 -24.47
CA ARG A 133 -1.24 14.00 -24.77
C ARG A 133 -1.09 13.05 -25.95
N GLU A 134 -2.01 12.10 -26.10
CA GLU A 134 -2.04 11.22 -27.28
C GLU A 134 -2.28 12.04 -28.55
N GLU A 135 -3.23 12.98 -28.53
CA GLU A 135 -3.50 13.91 -29.65
C GLU A 135 -2.26 14.76 -29.99
N ASP A 136 -1.53 15.20 -28.97
CA ASP A 136 -0.27 15.94 -29.10
C ASP A 136 0.95 15.06 -29.47
N ASN A 137 0.79 13.75 -29.65
CA ASN A 137 1.87 12.77 -29.84
C ASN A 137 2.94 12.80 -28.72
N LYS A 138 2.53 13.12 -27.49
CA LYS A 138 3.38 13.15 -26.29
C LYS A 138 3.24 11.85 -25.51
N GLY A 139 4.34 11.42 -24.88
CA GLY A 139 4.30 10.28 -23.96
C GLY A 139 3.46 10.58 -22.70
N ILE A 140 2.94 9.52 -22.08
CA ILE A 140 2.13 9.57 -20.84
C ILE A 140 2.94 9.84 -19.55
N GLN A 141 4.14 10.42 -19.67
CA GLN A 141 5.02 10.69 -18.54
C GLN A 141 4.61 11.97 -17.81
N ASN A 142 4.76 12.05 -16.48
CA ASN A 142 4.46 13.25 -15.69
C ASN A 142 2.98 13.71 -15.76
N LEU A 143 2.03 12.76 -15.72
CA LEU A 143 0.62 13.09 -15.53
C LEU A 143 0.39 13.77 -14.17
N LYS A 144 -0.55 14.72 -14.11
CA LYS A 144 -0.91 15.40 -12.86
C LYS A 144 -2.13 14.74 -12.24
N TYR A 145 -1.97 14.25 -11.02
CA TYR A 145 -3.02 13.57 -10.26
C TYR A 145 -3.54 14.49 -9.16
N SER A 146 -4.86 14.52 -8.95
CA SER A 146 -5.44 15.17 -7.76
C SER A 146 -5.17 14.35 -6.51
N ASN A 147 -5.07 15.00 -5.35
CA ASN A 147 -4.80 14.34 -4.08
C ASN A 147 -5.84 13.25 -3.75
N GLU A 148 -7.12 13.51 -4.00
CA GLU A 148 -8.20 12.56 -3.68
C GLU A 148 -8.10 11.28 -4.53
N PHE A 149 -7.67 11.42 -5.77
CA PHE A 149 -7.44 10.28 -6.64
C PHE A 149 -6.13 9.55 -6.30
N LEU A 150 -5.09 10.27 -5.90
CA LEU A 150 -3.86 9.69 -5.35
C LEU A 150 -4.17 8.84 -4.11
N ASP A 151 -4.95 9.36 -3.17
CA ASP A 151 -5.36 8.66 -1.95
C ASP A 151 -6.17 7.40 -2.27
N PHE A 152 -7.06 7.48 -3.26
CA PHE A 152 -7.77 6.31 -3.77
C PHE A 152 -6.81 5.23 -4.31
N LEU A 153 -5.84 5.60 -5.15
CA LEU A 153 -4.85 4.65 -5.69
C LEU A 153 -3.98 4.04 -4.57
N VAL A 154 -3.66 4.84 -3.56
CA VAL A 154 -2.97 4.38 -2.34
C VAL A 154 -3.82 3.35 -1.61
N ILE A 155 -5.11 3.62 -1.36
CA ILE A 155 -6.02 2.67 -0.69
C ILE A 155 -6.15 1.39 -1.53
N LEU A 156 -6.38 1.52 -2.83
CA LEU A 156 -6.53 0.39 -3.76
C LEU A 156 -5.28 -0.51 -3.72
N GLY A 157 -4.08 0.09 -3.80
CA GLY A 157 -2.82 -0.64 -3.72
C GLY A 157 -2.56 -1.30 -2.35
N SER A 158 -3.08 -0.72 -1.26
CA SER A 158 -3.03 -1.35 0.08
C SER A 158 -3.96 -2.54 0.20
N ILE A 159 -5.11 -2.53 -0.49
CA ILE A 159 -6.05 -3.65 -0.52
C ILE A 159 -5.51 -4.77 -1.42
N SER A 160 -5.09 -4.42 -2.63
CA SER A 160 -4.58 -5.39 -3.61
C SER A 160 -3.69 -4.72 -4.65
N LEU A 161 -2.41 -5.07 -4.65
CA LEU A 161 -1.47 -4.65 -5.69
C LEU A 161 -1.89 -5.13 -7.08
N LYS A 162 -2.55 -6.29 -7.19
CA LYS A 162 -3.09 -6.79 -8.47
C LYS A 162 -4.27 -5.96 -8.96
N ALA A 163 -5.14 -5.53 -8.05
CA ALA A 163 -6.27 -4.67 -8.42
C ALA A 163 -5.79 -3.29 -8.89
N LEU A 164 -4.77 -2.74 -8.21
CA LEU A 164 -4.10 -1.52 -8.65
C LEU A 164 -3.44 -1.70 -10.01
N ASP A 165 -2.72 -2.80 -10.24
CA ASP A 165 -2.06 -3.07 -11.52
C ASP A 165 -3.09 -3.17 -12.66
N LEU A 166 -4.16 -3.95 -12.46
CA LEU A 166 -5.28 -4.04 -13.41
C LEU A 166 -5.93 -2.67 -13.65
N PHE A 167 -6.12 -1.88 -12.61
CA PHE A 167 -6.65 -0.52 -12.73
C PHE A 167 -5.72 0.34 -13.60
N CYS A 168 -4.42 0.34 -13.33
CA CYS A 168 -3.42 1.14 -14.06
C CYS A 168 -3.19 0.68 -15.50
N GLN A 169 -3.50 -0.58 -15.84
CA GLN A 169 -3.45 -1.07 -17.22
C GLN A 169 -4.61 -0.56 -18.08
N ASN A 170 -5.78 -0.37 -17.47
CA ASN A 170 -7.01 0.03 -18.18
C ASN A 170 -7.29 1.53 -18.07
N LEU A 171 -6.80 2.17 -17.02
CA LEU A 171 -6.98 3.57 -16.69
C LEU A 171 -5.61 4.15 -16.38
N ALA A 172 -5.35 5.41 -16.73
CA ALA A 172 -4.03 6.04 -16.58
C ALA A 172 -3.62 6.33 -15.12
N GLY A 173 -3.57 5.29 -14.28
CA GLY A 173 -3.16 5.35 -12.88
C GLY A 173 -1.65 5.49 -12.70
N MET A 174 -1.21 5.48 -11.44
CA MET A 174 0.20 5.55 -11.10
C MET A 174 0.84 4.18 -10.97
N THR A 175 2.12 4.09 -11.31
CA THR A 175 2.91 2.89 -11.02
C THR A 175 3.07 2.68 -9.51
N ILE A 176 3.25 1.42 -9.11
CA ILE A 176 3.56 1.04 -7.72
C ILE A 176 4.81 1.78 -7.21
N ARG A 177 5.81 2.00 -8.07
CA ARG A 177 7.02 2.77 -7.72
C ARG A 177 6.68 4.20 -7.33
N THR A 178 5.84 4.87 -8.11
CA THR A 178 5.41 6.25 -7.83
C THR A 178 4.59 6.31 -6.55
N ILE A 179 3.68 5.37 -6.32
CA ILE A 179 2.91 5.26 -5.07
C ILE A 179 3.83 5.09 -3.86
N LYS A 180 4.82 4.19 -3.95
CA LYS A 180 5.80 4.00 -2.88
C LYS A 180 6.60 5.28 -2.61
N ARG A 181 6.98 6.02 -3.65
CA ARG A 181 7.67 7.31 -3.53
C ARG A 181 6.79 8.33 -2.81
N HIS A 182 5.52 8.48 -3.20
CA HIS A 182 4.58 9.38 -2.52
C HIS A 182 4.42 9.01 -1.05
N ARG A 183 4.22 7.72 -0.72
CA ARG A 183 4.13 7.25 0.67
C ARG A 183 5.42 7.43 1.46
N SER A 184 6.59 7.40 0.81
CA SER A 184 7.86 7.64 1.50
C SER A 184 8.09 9.12 1.81
N ALA A 185 7.50 10.01 1.01
CA ALA A 185 7.60 11.45 1.17
C ALA A 185 6.48 12.05 2.04
N SER A 186 5.38 11.32 2.26
CA SER A 186 4.28 11.77 3.12
C SER A 186 4.73 11.87 4.58
N GLU A 187 4.15 12.81 5.32
CA GLU A 187 4.33 12.92 6.77
C GLU A 187 3.92 11.63 7.51
N ASP A 188 3.02 10.86 6.91
CA ASP A 188 2.53 9.56 7.40
C ASP A 188 3.51 8.41 7.18
N ALA A 189 4.66 8.68 6.55
CA ALA A 189 5.68 7.66 6.36
C ALA A 189 6.20 7.20 7.73
N ILE A 190 6.28 5.88 7.94
CA ILE A 190 6.90 5.32 9.15
C ILE A 190 8.38 5.70 9.14
N ASN A 191 8.72 6.76 9.86
CA ASN A 191 10.07 7.32 10.02
C ASN A 191 10.57 7.15 11.46
N ASN A 192 9.68 6.79 12.38
CA ASN A 192 9.98 6.60 13.78
C ASN A 192 9.55 5.17 14.19
N PRO A 193 10.49 4.35 14.70
CA PRO A 193 10.17 3.02 15.23
C PRO A 193 9.44 3.02 16.59
N ASP A 194 9.33 4.17 17.25
CA ASP A 194 8.66 4.33 18.55
C ASP A 194 7.14 4.54 18.41
N LEU A 195 6.43 4.58 19.55
CA LEU A 195 5.02 4.99 19.57
C LEU A 195 4.94 6.33 18.88
N CYS A 196 4.21 6.36 17.79
CA CYS A 196 3.81 7.62 17.22
C CYS A 196 2.71 8.19 18.13
N TYR A 197 3.07 8.98 19.14
CA TYR A 197 2.09 9.71 19.96
C TYR A 197 1.16 10.57 19.09
N GLU A 198 1.66 11.01 17.93
CA GLU A 198 0.88 11.72 16.92
C GLU A 198 -0.27 10.87 16.36
N ASN A 199 -0.14 9.54 16.28
CA ASN A 199 -1.26 8.67 15.91
C ASN A 199 -2.37 8.75 16.98
N VAL A 200 -2.01 8.69 18.27
CA VAL A 200 -2.97 8.87 19.38
C VAL A 200 -3.60 10.26 19.33
N ALA A 201 -2.81 11.30 19.05
CA ALA A 201 -3.30 12.67 18.92
C ALA A 201 -4.28 12.82 17.74
N ARG A 202 -4.00 12.21 16.58
CA ARG A 202 -4.90 12.20 15.43
C ARG A 202 -6.22 11.49 15.73
N PHE A 203 -6.15 10.35 16.42
CA PHE A 203 -7.35 9.68 16.92
C PHE A 203 -8.16 10.62 17.83
N LYS A 204 -7.51 11.33 18.75
CA LYS A 204 -8.18 12.29 19.63
C LYS A 204 -8.81 13.46 18.86
N ARG A 205 -8.07 14.07 17.93
CA ARG A 205 -8.57 15.16 17.07
C ARG A 205 -9.79 14.71 16.25
N LEU A 206 -9.78 13.46 15.78
CA LEU A 206 -10.93 12.88 15.09
C LEU A 206 -12.15 12.76 16.00
N LEU A 207 -11.98 12.30 17.25
CA LEU A 207 -13.07 12.29 18.22
C LEU A 207 -13.60 13.70 18.50
N ASP A 208 -12.72 14.70 18.58
CA ASP A 208 -13.09 16.11 18.80
C ASP A 208 -13.89 16.67 17.62
N VAL A 209 -13.47 16.42 16.39
CA VAL A 209 -14.21 16.82 15.17
C VAL A 209 -15.60 16.18 15.13
N LEU A 210 -15.71 14.94 15.58
CA LEU A 210 -16.98 14.22 15.68
C LEU A 210 -17.81 14.61 16.91
N ASN A 211 -17.30 15.49 17.78
CA ASN A 211 -17.85 15.81 19.10
C ASN A 211 -18.23 14.55 19.90
N TYR A 212 -17.42 13.50 19.76
CA TYR A 212 -17.68 12.20 20.35
C TYR A 212 -17.22 12.18 21.82
N LYS A 213 -18.19 12.02 22.74
CA LYS A 213 -17.97 11.92 24.19
C LYS A 213 -18.21 10.51 24.75
N GLY A 214 -18.41 9.53 23.87
CA GLY A 214 -18.71 8.15 24.26
C GLY A 214 -17.46 7.36 24.67
N LEU A 215 -17.67 6.06 24.91
CA LEU A 215 -16.61 5.14 25.33
C LEU A 215 -15.70 4.75 24.16
N VAL A 216 -14.40 4.71 24.44
CA VAL A 216 -13.38 4.16 23.54
C VAL A 216 -12.87 2.87 24.15
N ALA A 217 -12.97 1.76 23.41
CA ALA A 217 -12.26 0.54 23.77
C ALA A 217 -10.80 0.67 23.32
N ALA A 218 -9.88 0.35 24.23
CA ALA A 218 -8.48 0.13 23.91
C ALA A 218 -8.18 -1.36 24.04
N MET A 219 -7.68 -1.96 22.97
CA MET A 219 -7.32 -3.37 22.89
C MET A 219 -5.85 -3.49 22.57
N THR A 220 -5.20 -4.53 23.10
CA THR A 220 -3.80 -4.82 22.79
C THR A 220 -3.62 -6.30 22.57
N ASP A 221 -2.81 -6.65 21.58
CA ASP A 221 -2.38 -8.03 21.39
C ASP A 221 -0.92 -8.07 20.92
N CYS A 222 -0.26 -9.20 21.18
CA CYS A 222 1.11 -9.45 20.76
C CYS A 222 1.12 -10.42 19.57
N THR A 223 1.65 -9.99 18.44
CA THR A 223 1.90 -10.87 17.29
C THR A 223 3.32 -11.39 17.35
N LYS A 224 3.48 -12.73 17.32
CA LYS A 224 4.79 -13.37 17.24
C LYS A 224 5.49 -13.00 15.93
N LEU A 225 6.74 -12.60 16.05
CA LEU A 225 7.61 -12.29 14.94
C LEU A 225 8.45 -13.48 14.53
N LYS A 226 8.83 -13.48 13.26
CA LYS A 226 9.98 -14.27 12.85
C LYS A 226 11.23 -13.64 13.47
N THR A 227 11.95 -14.43 14.26
CA THR A 227 13.22 -14.01 14.87
C THR A 227 14.26 -13.67 13.80
N GLY A 228 14.87 -12.50 13.91
CA GLY A 228 15.98 -12.10 13.05
C GLY A 228 16.13 -10.58 13.01
N LEU A 229 17.35 -10.10 12.81
CA LEU A 229 17.65 -8.68 12.63
C LEU A 229 17.57 -8.31 11.15
N GLN A 230 17.30 -7.04 10.87
CA GLN A 230 17.31 -6.49 9.52
C GLN A 230 17.93 -5.10 9.59
N TYR A 231 18.51 -4.60 8.51
CA TYR A 231 18.96 -3.21 8.44
C TYR A 231 17.95 -2.34 7.71
N SER A 232 17.63 -1.19 8.31
CA SER A 232 16.81 -0.16 7.67
C SER A 232 17.69 0.93 7.09
N SER A 233 17.76 1.03 5.76
CA SER A 233 18.44 2.15 5.08
C SER A 233 17.78 3.49 5.38
N LYS A 234 16.48 3.47 5.66
CA LYS A 234 15.69 4.66 5.97
C LYS A 234 16.03 5.23 7.35
N LEU A 235 16.20 4.35 8.34
CA LEU A 235 16.52 4.75 9.72
C LEU A 235 18.03 4.79 9.98
N GLY A 236 18.84 4.19 9.10
CA GLY A 236 20.29 4.07 9.30
C GLY A 236 20.67 3.16 10.47
N CYS A 237 19.81 2.20 10.83
CA CYS A 237 19.99 1.37 12.02
C CYS A 237 19.57 -0.09 11.79
N ILE A 238 20.04 -0.97 12.68
CA ILE A 238 19.58 -2.34 12.77
C ILE A 238 18.22 -2.36 13.46
N VAL A 239 17.24 -2.92 12.77
CA VAL A 239 15.87 -3.09 13.23
C VAL A 239 15.61 -4.52 13.72
N ARG A 240 14.43 -4.73 14.32
CA ARG A 240 13.97 -5.94 15.00
C ARG A 240 14.77 -6.29 16.26
N SER A 241 15.28 -5.25 16.91
CA SER A 241 15.85 -5.33 18.26
C SER A 241 14.94 -4.64 19.26
N THR A 242 14.94 -5.15 20.51
CA THR A 242 14.31 -4.50 21.67
C THR A 242 15.10 -3.32 22.22
N LEU A 243 16.32 -3.07 21.72
CA LEU A 243 17.13 -1.90 22.10
C LEU A 243 16.59 -0.60 21.48
N ASN A 244 17.02 0.55 22.01
CA ASN A 244 16.67 1.83 21.43
C ASN A 244 17.29 2.00 20.03
N CYS A 245 16.61 2.76 19.15
CA CYS A 245 17.08 3.03 17.79
C CYS A 245 18.49 3.67 17.78
N SER A 246 18.78 4.54 18.75
CA SER A 246 20.12 5.14 18.95
C SER A 246 21.23 4.11 19.10
N ASP A 247 20.96 3.04 19.85
CA ASP A 247 21.94 2.02 20.20
C ASP A 247 22.16 1.03 19.05
N CYS A 248 21.26 1.04 18.07
CA CYS A 248 21.28 0.20 16.88
C CYS A 248 21.73 0.95 15.62
N LYS A 249 22.07 2.23 15.75
CA LYS A 249 22.46 3.08 14.61
C LYS A 249 23.82 2.68 14.06
N ILE A 250 23.93 2.62 12.74
CA ILE A 250 25.15 2.25 12.03
C ILE A 250 25.74 3.50 11.40
N GLU A 251 26.82 4.00 11.99
CA GLU A 251 27.56 5.15 11.47
C GLU A 251 28.71 4.73 10.55
N THR A 252 29.42 3.67 10.94
CA THR A 252 30.52 3.08 10.16
C THR A 252 30.23 1.63 9.83
N TYR A 253 30.86 1.13 8.77
CA TYR A 253 30.67 -0.25 8.34
C TYR A 253 31.10 -1.27 9.40
N ASP A 254 32.19 -1.00 10.13
CA ASP A 254 32.69 -1.91 11.17
C ASP A 254 31.78 -1.97 12.40
N ASN A 255 30.99 -0.92 12.65
CA ASN A 255 30.04 -0.89 13.76
C ASN A 255 28.90 -1.90 13.58
N ILE A 256 28.67 -2.44 12.37
CA ILE A 256 27.62 -3.43 12.13
C ILE A 256 27.84 -4.66 13.01
N TYR A 257 29.04 -5.24 13.01
CA TYR A 257 29.32 -6.45 13.79
C TYR A 257 29.23 -6.21 15.29
N ASN A 258 29.74 -5.07 15.75
CA ASN A 258 29.68 -4.69 17.16
C ASN A 258 28.23 -4.52 17.62
N THR A 259 27.40 -3.88 16.80
CA THR A 259 25.98 -3.67 17.07
C THR A 259 25.20 -4.98 17.09
N VAL A 260 25.37 -5.84 16.07
CA VAL A 260 24.75 -7.18 16.03
C VAL A 260 25.18 -8.01 17.25
N SER A 261 26.46 -8.01 17.58
CA SER A 261 26.99 -8.77 18.72
C SER A 261 26.46 -8.26 20.05
N ASN A 262 26.36 -6.94 20.22
CA ASN A 262 25.76 -6.32 21.40
C ASN A 262 24.28 -6.73 21.56
N ILE A 263 23.50 -6.69 20.48
CA ILE A 263 22.09 -7.13 20.48
C ILE A 263 21.98 -8.60 20.89
N LYS A 264 22.84 -9.47 20.35
CA LYS A 264 22.86 -10.90 20.69
C LYS A 264 23.25 -11.14 22.15
N ASN A 265 24.32 -10.52 22.62
CA ASN A 265 24.82 -10.67 23.99
C ASN A 265 23.78 -10.21 25.02
N LYS A 266 22.99 -9.19 24.69
CA LYS A 266 21.87 -8.71 25.51
C LYS A 266 20.57 -9.51 25.34
N ASN A 267 20.55 -10.54 24.48
CA ASN A 267 19.35 -11.30 24.11
C ASN A 267 18.18 -10.38 23.66
N ALA A 268 18.53 -9.31 22.94
CA ALA A 268 17.64 -8.21 22.60
C ALA A 268 17.05 -8.32 21.19
N ILE A 269 16.89 -9.53 20.66
CA ILE A 269 16.20 -9.76 19.39
C ILE A 269 14.70 -9.75 19.66
N ALA A 270 13.95 -8.94 18.91
CA ALA A 270 12.50 -8.83 19.08
C ALA A 270 11.82 -10.16 18.72
N LYS A 271 10.98 -10.65 19.65
CA LYS A 271 10.22 -11.90 19.48
C LYS A 271 8.77 -11.66 19.14
N ASP A 272 8.20 -10.55 19.64
CA ASP A 272 6.81 -10.19 19.45
C ASP A 272 6.69 -8.69 19.15
N VAL A 273 5.69 -8.28 18.37
CA VAL A 273 5.23 -6.90 18.27
C VAL A 273 3.92 -6.76 19.01
N ARG A 274 3.83 -5.75 19.86
CA ARG A 274 2.56 -5.36 20.48
C ARG A 274 1.87 -4.32 19.61
N ILE A 275 0.62 -4.61 19.24
CA ILE A 275 -0.25 -3.68 18.53
C ILE A 275 -1.28 -3.16 19.53
N TYR A 276 -1.48 -1.85 19.58
CA TYR A 276 -2.62 -1.26 20.25
C TYR A 276 -3.66 -0.87 19.20
N ILE A 277 -4.92 -1.16 19.49
CA ILE A 277 -6.08 -0.82 18.68
C ILE A 277 -7.02 0.01 19.54
N PHE A 278 -7.34 1.22 19.09
CA PHE A 278 -8.46 1.97 19.64
C PHE A 278 -9.69 1.73 18.80
N GLN A 279 -10.85 1.54 19.43
CA GLN A 279 -12.12 1.37 18.76
C GLN A 279 -13.17 2.27 19.41
N VAL A 280 -13.85 3.05 18.57
CA VAL A 280 -15.01 3.86 18.98
C VAL A 280 -16.22 2.94 19.08
N ILE A 281 -16.84 2.88 20.26
CA ILE A 281 -18.07 2.09 20.47
C ILE A 281 -19.25 2.98 20.08
N SER A 282 -19.73 2.82 18.84
CA SER A 282 -20.91 3.55 18.34
C SER A 282 -21.73 2.65 17.43
N ASN A 283 -23.06 2.69 17.55
CA ASN A 283 -23.97 1.98 16.66
C ASN A 283 -24.01 2.59 15.23
N ILE A 284 -23.34 3.72 15.01
CA ILE A 284 -23.41 4.51 13.77
C ILE A 284 -22.07 4.54 13.01
N ILE A 285 -20.94 4.40 13.70
CA ILE A 285 -19.60 4.57 13.10
C ILE A 285 -18.92 3.19 12.99
N ASN A 286 -18.52 2.81 11.78
CA ASN A 286 -17.65 1.65 11.57
C ASN A 286 -16.32 1.85 12.32
N SER A 287 -15.86 0.79 12.99
CA SER A 287 -14.66 0.76 13.82
C SER A 287 -13.46 1.46 13.16
N ILE A 288 -13.01 2.56 13.75
CA ILE A 288 -11.77 3.24 13.35
C ILE A 288 -10.62 2.53 14.02
N ILE A 289 -9.90 1.67 13.28
CA ILE A 289 -8.74 0.94 13.78
C ILE A 289 -7.52 1.84 13.68
N LEU A 290 -6.98 2.26 14.81
CA LEU A 290 -5.65 2.85 14.86
C LEU A 290 -4.67 1.80 15.37
N ALA A 291 -3.82 1.26 14.49
CA ALA A 291 -2.74 0.37 14.87
C ALA A 291 -1.55 1.20 15.36
N LEU A 292 -1.23 1.09 16.65
CA LEU A 292 0.04 1.59 17.18
C LEU A 292 1.08 0.46 17.09
N ASN A 293 2.07 0.64 16.21
CA ASN A 293 3.23 -0.25 16.10
C ASN A 293 4.29 0.10 17.16
N TYR A 294 5.09 -0.89 17.58
CA TYR A 294 6.31 -0.70 18.36
C TYR A 294 7.42 -1.71 18.05
N LEU A 295 8.64 -1.22 18.28
CA LEU A 295 9.97 -1.84 18.33
C LEU A 295 10.66 -2.01 16.99
N ASN A 296 11.34 -0.95 16.53
CA ASN A 296 12.30 -0.98 15.43
C ASN A 296 11.84 -1.90 14.29
N PHE A 297 10.79 -1.55 13.57
CA PHE A 297 10.26 -2.39 12.49
C PHE A 297 10.30 -1.66 11.16
N ILE A 298 11.47 -1.60 10.52
CA ILE A 298 11.59 -1.39 9.07
C ILE A 298 12.65 -2.32 8.48
#